data_AF-A0A496ZU02-F1
#
_entry.id   AF-A0A496ZU02-F1
#
_cell.length_a   1.000
_cell.length_b   1.000
_cell.length_c   1.000
_cell.angle_alpha   90.00
_cell.angle_beta   90.00
_cell.angle_gamma   90.00
#
_symmetry.space_group_name_H-M   'P 1'
#
loop_
_entity.id
_entity.type
_entity.pdbx_description
1 polymer ?
#
loop_
_entity_poly.entity_id
_entity_poly.type
_entity_poly.pdbx_seq_one_letter_code
_entity_poly.pdbx_strand_id
1 'polypeptide(L)'
;MKKSLFFTLIFAFVISNFILYADSLDETLESLSGEAAEGYVNPIVSAFGSNLNGGWFHKVPKGKLFGINVEFGLVFMGSMFPDDDDYFSASGDFRLTGEQVETLVNNADFSTVDPLLLNYAQQALIDELTGEDFGVNVAGPTIVGPSDESIIVSVEQKDIVVEFDVPGLGTQSETITIQQQDFDLGVGGLLDEAPLLPLAAPQLSLGTIYGTRAVFRYMPTYPIPDVGDFDYFGFGIQHNPKAWLKIPLPIDICASYFTQSMNLGDYVTANATAFGLNASKTLGFKFLSITPYAGYMFESSNMVFKYSYEPGVVQGQQLDTVNIKFDIDGKNKSRLTLGTTLRLGVFNINADYNIGKYNSFTAGFAIGI
;
A
#
# COMPACT_ATOMS: atom_id res chain seq x y z
N MET A 1 -12.37 34.46 0.03
CA MET A 1 -11.19 34.27 -0.84
C MET A 1 -9.95 33.81 -0.08
N LYS A 2 -9.43 34.53 0.94
CA LYS A 2 -8.21 34.10 1.67
C LYS A 2 -8.33 32.79 2.49
N LYS A 3 -9.52 32.45 3.02
CA LYS A 3 -9.73 31.20 3.78
C LYS A 3 -9.76 29.96 2.88
N SER A 4 -10.30 30.04 1.65
CA SER A 4 -10.27 28.89 0.75
C SER A 4 -8.86 28.64 0.22
N LEU A 5 -8.07 29.69 -0.01
CA LEU A 5 -6.67 29.57 -0.45
C LEU A 5 -5.77 28.81 0.55
N PHE A 6 -5.95 29.03 1.87
CA PHE A 6 -5.17 28.33 2.90
C PHE A 6 -5.56 26.85 3.03
N PHE A 7 -6.86 26.54 2.96
CA PHE A 7 -7.31 25.15 2.89
C PHE A 7 -6.80 24.48 1.61
N THR A 8 -6.92 25.12 0.44
CA THR A 8 -6.37 24.62 -0.83
C THR A 8 -4.85 24.42 -0.79
N LEU A 9 -4.08 25.27 -0.12
CA LEU A 9 -2.62 25.11 0.03
C LEU A 9 -2.22 23.96 0.94
N ILE A 10 -2.93 23.77 2.06
CA ILE A 10 -2.70 22.61 2.95
C ILE A 10 -3.09 21.32 2.23
N PHE A 11 -4.24 21.30 1.56
CA PHE A 11 -4.67 20.15 0.76
C PHE A 11 -3.68 19.88 -0.38
N ALA A 12 -3.22 20.89 -1.12
CA ALA A 12 -2.22 20.72 -2.17
C ALA A 12 -0.90 20.13 -1.63
N PHE A 13 -0.46 20.50 -0.42
CA PHE A 13 0.75 19.93 0.19
C PHE A 13 0.57 18.45 0.57
N VAL A 14 -0.59 18.07 1.14
CA VAL A 14 -0.90 16.66 1.47
C VAL A 14 -0.93 15.78 0.23
N ILE A 15 -1.51 16.30 -0.86
CA ILE A 15 -1.72 15.51 -2.09
C ILE A 15 -0.47 15.54 -2.99
N SER A 16 0.38 16.58 -2.92
CA SER A 16 1.51 16.76 -3.83
C SER A 16 2.53 15.61 -3.84
N ASN A 17 2.75 14.91 -2.72
CA ASN A 17 3.69 13.79 -2.69
C ASN A 17 3.10 12.49 -3.26
N PHE A 18 1.77 12.34 -3.23
CA PHE A 18 1.09 11.15 -3.75
C PHE A 18 0.78 11.28 -5.25
N ILE A 19 0.47 12.49 -5.74
CA ILE A 19 0.22 12.75 -7.18
C ILE A 19 1.49 12.55 -8.00
N LEU A 20 2.66 12.92 -7.47
CA LEU A 20 3.91 12.88 -8.23
C LEU A 20 4.28 11.50 -8.77
N TYR A 21 3.79 10.43 -8.15
CA TYR A 21 4.17 9.06 -8.47
C TYR A 21 3.02 8.18 -8.95
N ALA A 22 1.79 8.70 -8.97
CA ALA A 22 0.62 7.88 -9.25
C ALA A 22 0.51 7.49 -10.75
N ASP A 23 0.76 8.42 -11.68
CA ASP A 23 0.81 8.12 -13.12
C ASP A 23 1.94 7.11 -13.43
N SER A 24 3.13 7.37 -12.88
CA SER A 24 4.29 6.49 -13.07
C SER A 24 4.12 5.12 -12.40
N LEU A 25 3.32 5.02 -11.35
CA LEU A 25 3.01 3.75 -10.70
C LEU A 25 2.13 2.88 -11.62
N ASP A 26 1.15 3.48 -12.29
CA ASP A 26 0.31 2.77 -13.25
C ASP A 26 1.16 2.24 -14.41
N GLU A 27 1.95 3.10 -15.06
CA GLU A 27 2.88 2.69 -16.14
C GLU A 27 3.86 1.60 -15.69
N THR A 28 4.36 1.67 -14.45
CA THR A 28 5.24 0.64 -13.90
C THR A 28 4.49 -0.67 -13.70
N LEU A 29 3.29 -0.63 -13.12
CA LEU A 29 2.50 -1.84 -12.87
C LEU A 29 2.03 -2.49 -14.17
N GLU A 30 1.75 -1.73 -15.23
CA GLU A 30 1.43 -2.26 -16.56
C GLU A 30 2.57 -3.10 -17.17
N SER A 31 3.81 -2.92 -16.70
CA SER A 31 4.96 -3.74 -17.10
C SER A 31 5.23 -4.95 -16.20
N LEU A 32 4.49 -5.06 -15.09
CA LEU A 32 4.62 -6.14 -14.10
C LEU A 32 3.36 -6.99 -14.12
N SER A 33 3.51 -8.30 -13.94
CA SER A 33 2.37 -9.20 -13.78
C SER A 33 2.57 -10.14 -12.60
N GLY A 34 1.45 -10.61 -12.04
CA GLY A 34 1.45 -11.58 -10.94
C GLY A 34 2.32 -11.18 -9.75
N GLU A 35 3.17 -12.10 -9.32
CA GLU A 35 4.04 -11.96 -8.14
C GLU A 35 5.05 -10.80 -8.25
N ALA A 36 5.45 -10.41 -9.47
CA ALA A 36 6.36 -9.29 -9.67
C ALA A 36 5.75 -7.97 -9.18
N ALA A 37 4.49 -7.73 -9.55
CA ALA A 37 3.76 -6.54 -9.14
C ALA A 37 3.49 -6.54 -7.63
N GLU A 38 3.13 -7.71 -7.06
CA GLU A 38 2.90 -7.85 -5.63
C GLU A 38 4.15 -7.57 -4.79
N GLY A 39 5.28 -8.17 -5.17
CA GLY A 39 6.57 -7.96 -4.53
C GLY A 39 7.04 -6.51 -4.61
N TYR A 40 6.88 -5.89 -5.79
CA TYR A 40 7.29 -4.52 -6.05
C TYR A 40 6.60 -3.49 -5.12
N VAL A 41 5.27 -3.59 -4.93
CA VAL A 41 4.50 -2.59 -4.15
C VAL A 41 4.37 -2.90 -2.65
N ASN A 42 4.79 -4.09 -2.21
CA ASN A 42 4.64 -4.55 -0.82
C ASN A 42 5.10 -3.54 0.25
N PRO A 43 6.25 -2.84 0.09
CA PRO A 43 6.73 -1.91 1.10
C PRO A 43 5.79 -0.71 1.29
N ILE A 44 5.24 -0.16 0.19
CA ILE A 44 4.27 0.92 0.26
C ILE A 44 3.01 0.47 0.97
N VAL A 45 2.52 -0.75 0.71
CA VAL A 45 1.30 -1.26 1.38
C VAL A 45 1.44 -1.25 2.89
N SER A 46 2.59 -1.70 3.38
CA SER A 46 2.87 -1.77 4.81
C SER A 46 3.12 -0.39 5.43
N ALA A 47 3.90 0.48 4.77
CA ALA A 47 4.13 1.84 5.22
C ALA A 47 2.85 2.68 5.23
N PHE A 48 2.03 2.53 4.18
CA PHE A 48 0.76 3.21 4.04
C PHE A 48 -0.24 2.76 5.10
N GLY A 49 -0.32 1.44 5.35
CA GLY A 49 -1.11 0.86 6.43
C GLY A 49 -0.72 1.38 7.82
N SER A 50 0.58 1.48 8.10
CA SER A 50 1.12 2.08 9.34
C SER A 50 0.71 3.56 9.48
N ASN A 51 0.79 4.33 8.40
CA ASN A 51 0.38 5.74 8.38
C ASN A 51 -1.12 5.89 8.66
N LEU A 52 -1.97 5.18 7.92
CA LEU A 52 -3.41 5.19 8.13
C LEU A 52 -3.73 4.91 9.60
N ASN A 53 -3.13 3.87 10.17
CA ASN A 53 -3.36 3.48 11.55
C ASN A 53 -2.73 4.45 12.58
N GLY A 54 -1.77 5.29 12.23
CA GLY A 54 -1.13 6.28 13.10
C GLY A 54 -1.98 7.53 13.40
N GLY A 55 -1.66 8.27 14.46
CA GLY A 55 -2.12 9.67 14.66
C GLY A 55 -3.57 9.86 15.15
N TRP A 56 -4.27 8.79 15.52
CA TRP A 56 -5.67 8.85 15.98
C TRP A 56 -5.84 9.23 17.46
N PHE A 57 -4.78 9.09 18.25
CA PHE A 57 -4.83 9.25 19.69
C PHE A 57 -3.72 10.17 20.19
N HIS A 58 -4.11 11.21 20.90
CA HIS A 58 -3.19 12.19 21.49
C HIS A 58 -3.51 12.51 22.96
N LYS A 59 -4.62 11.99 23.49
CA LYS A 59 -5.05 12.16 24.90
C LYS A 59 -6.29 11.33 25.21
N VAL A 60 -6.36 10.74 26.41
CA VAL A 60 -7.57 10.03 26.88
C VAL A 60 -8.75 11.01 27.05
N PRO A 61 -9.97 10.69 26.56
CA PRO A 61 -11.16 11.50 26.81
C PRO A 61 -11.47 11.61 28.31
N LYS A 62 -12.07 12.72 28.73
CA LYS A 62 -12.35 12.96 30.16
C LYS A 62 -13.31 11.89 30.69
N GLY A 63 -12.98 11.20 31.78
CA GLY A 63 -13.86 10.24 32.46
C GLY A 63 -15.03 10.90 33.20
N LYS A 64 -15.83 11.74 32.52
CA LYS A 64 -16.99 12.46 33.04
C LYS A 64 -18.20 12.23 32.13
N LEU A 65 -19.40 12.34 32.71
CA LEU A 65 -20.65 12.13 31.98
C LEU A 65 -20.88 13.18 30.88
N PHE A 66 -20.51 14.44 31.12
CA PHE A 66 -20.63 15.51 30.13
C PHE A 66 -19.42 16.43 30.16
N GLY A 67 -18.91 16.77 28.98
CA GLY A 67 -17.95 17.84 28.77
C GLY A 67 -17.85 18.17 27.29
N ILE A 68 -17.79 19.45 26.95
CA ILE A 68 -17.55 19.87 25.56
C ILE A 68 -16.04 19.83 25.32
N ASN A 69 -15.66 19.08 24.30
CA ASN A 69 -14.33 18.95 23.71
C ASN A 69 -14.51 18.78 22.21
N VAL A 70 -14.27 19.87 21.50
CA VAL A 70 -14.25 19.92 20.05
C VAL A 70 -12.84 20.32 19.68
N GLU A 71 -12.17 19.50 18.89
CA GLU A 71 -10.82 19.77 18.41
C GLU A 71 -10.78 19.54 16.90
N PHE A 72 -10.34 20.53 16.15
CA PHE A 72 -10.11 20.42 14.71
C PHE A 72 -8.64 20.68 14.44
N GLY A 73 -8.02 19.82 13.63
CA GLY A 73 -6.59 19.91 13.39
C GLY A 73 -6.13 19.17 12.15
N LEU A 74 -4.82 19.19 11.96
CA LEU A 74 -4.11 18.45 10.93
C LEU A 74 -3.12 17.51 11.63
N VAL A 75 -3.05 16.29 11.16
CA VAL A 75 -2.09 15.28 11.63
C VAL A 75 -1.19 14.90 10.47
N PHE A 76 0.12 14.97 10.68
CA PHE A 76 1.15 14.48 9.79
C PHE A 76 1.63 13.13 10.30
N MET A 77 1.86 12.20 9.40
CA MET A 77 2.29 10.83 9.66
C MET A 77 3.45 10.54 8.71
N GLY A 78 4.45 9.81 9.19
CA GLY A 78 5.56 9.34 8.36
C GLY A 78 5.97 7.95 8.78
N SER A 79 5.78 6.98 7.90
CA SER A 79 6.21 5.60 8.09
C SER A 79 7.59 5.43 7.47
N MET A 80 8.55 4.95 8.25
CA MET A 80 9.88 4.68 7.75
C MET A 80 9.89 3.33 7.02
N PHE A 81 10.62 3.27 5.92
CA PHE A 81 10.87 2.00 5.22
C PHE A 81 12.04 1.28 5.91
N PRO A 82 11.87 0.00 6.26
CA PRO A 82 12.98 -0.86 6.67
C PRO A 82 13.94 -1.14 5.50
N ASP A 83 15.25 -1.10 5.74
CA ASP A 83 16.27 -1.40 4.72
C ASP A 83 16.11 -2.82 4.10
N ASP A 84 15.47 -3.76 4.80
CA ASP A 84 15.21 -5.11 4.28
C ASP A 84 14.07 -5.18 3.24
N ASP A 85 13.43 -4.04 2.95
CA ASP A 85 12.34 -3.93 1.97
C ASP A 85 12.78 -3.26 0.65
N ASP A 86 14.06 -2.92 0.46
CA ASP A 86 14.57 -2.31 -0.78
C ASP A 86 14.56 -3.28 -1.97
N TYR A 87 14.62 -4.59 -1.69
CA TYR A 87 14.63 -5.65 -2.68
C TYR A 87 13.57 -6.70 -2.38
N PHE A 88 13.11 -7.39 -3.41
CA PHE A 88 12.27 -8.56 -3.27
C PHE A 88 12.77 -9.71 -4.14
N SER A 89 12.36 -10.92 -3.76
CA SER A 89 12.49 -12.11 -4.59
C SER A 89 11.26 -12.98 -4.39
N ALA A 90 10.66 -13.43 -5.48
CA ALA A 90 9.48 -14.29 -5.46
C ALA A 90 9.60 -15.37 -6.54
N SER A 91 8.93 -16.50 -6.32
CA SER A 91 8.73 -17.52 -7.34
C SER A 91 7.24 -17.71 -7.53
N GLY A 92 6.76 -17.60 -8.76
CA GLY A 92 5.35 -17.79 -9.04
C GLY A 92 4.97 -17.39 -10.45
N ASP A 93 3.68 -17.14 -10.63
CA ASP A 93 3.04 -16.99 -11.93
C ASP A 93 3.32 -15.59 -12.52
N PHE A 94 3.77 -15.57 -13.78
CA PHE A 94 4.06 -14.35 -14.54
C PHE A 94 3.55 -14.49 -15.98
N ARG A 95 2.89 -13.45 -16.47
CA ARG A 95 2.43 -13.37 -17.86
C ARG A 95 3.52 -12.74 -18.71
N LEU A 96 4.16 -13.54 -19.57
CA LEU A 96 5.19 -13.07 -20.48
C LEU A 96 4.63 -12.12 -21.53
N THR A 97 5.43 -11.12 -21.93
CA THR A 97 5.12 -10.28 -23.10
C THR A 97 5.38 -11.06 -24.40
N GLY A 98 4.78 -10.61 -25.50
CA GLY A 98 5.03 -11.21 -26.81
C GLY A 98 6.51 -11.22 -27.20
N GLU A 99 7.27 -10.17 -26.89
CA GLU A 99 8.72 -10.10 -27.13
C GLU A 99 9.50 -11.13 -26.31
N GLN A 100 9.12 -11.33 -25.04
CA GLN A 100 9.73 -12.34 -24.19
C GLN A 100 9.44 -13.75 -24.71
N VAL A 101 8.19 -14.01 -25.13
CA VAL A 101 7.81 -15.28 -25.76
C VAL A 101 8.61 -15.54 -27.05
N GLU A 102 8.73 -14.54 -27.93
CA GLU A 102 9.54 -14.67 -29.15
C GLU A 102 10.99 -15.03 -28.82
N THR A 103 11.56 -14.41 -27.78
CA THR A 103 12.93 -14.71 -27.33
C THR A 103 13.06 -16.17 -26.84
N LEU A 104 12.12 -16.65 -26.02
CA LEU A 104 12.13 -18.03 -25.54
C LEU A 104 12.01 -19.02 -26.70
N VAL A 105 11.08 -18.79 -27.62
CA VAL A 105 10.86 -19.66 -28.79
C VAL A 105 12.08 -19.67 -29.69
N ASN A 106 12.71 -18.52 -29.95
CA ASN A 106 13.91 -18.46 -30.78
C ASN A 106 15.10 -19.21 -30.17
N ASN A 107 15.17 -19.31 -28.84
CA ASN A 107 16.24 -19.97 -28.10
C ASN A 107 15.91 -21.43 -27.73
N ALA A 108 14.69 -21.91 -27.98
CA ALA A 108 14.28 -23.26 -27.62
C ALA A 108 14.94 -24.34 -28.49
N ASP A 109 15.07 -25.54 -27.93
CA ASP A 109 15.65 -26.69 -28.63
C ASP A 109 14.57 -27.44 -29.43
N PHE A 110 14.60 -27.25 -30.76
CA PHE A 110 13.78 -27.99 -31.71
C PHE A 110 14.54 -29.13 -32.41
N SER A 111 15.73 -29.51 -31.95
CA SER A 111 16.60 -30.47 -32.65
C SER A 111 15.98 -31.86 -32.81
N THR A 112 15.02 -32.21 -31.96
CA THR A 112 14.27 -33.48 -32.02
C THR A 112 13.01 -33.41 -32.89
N VAL A 113 12.57 -32.21 -33.29
CA VAL A 113 11.33 -32.00 -34.05
C VAL A 113 11.58 -32.22 -35.54
N ASP A 114 10.68 -32.95 -36.21
CA ASP A 114 10.75 -33.14 -37.66
C ASP A 114 10.73 -31.77 -38.37
N PRO A 115 11.66 -31.46 -39.29
CA PRO A 115 11.69 -30.19 -40.02
C PRO A 115 10.38 -29.83 -40.74
N LEU A 116 9.56 -30.82 -41.11
CA LEU A 116 8.25 -30.60 -41.73
C LEU A 116 7.18 -30.13 -40.72
N LEU A 117 7.40 -30.37 -39.43
CA LEU A 117 6.51 -30.00 -38.34
C LEU A 117 6.95 -28.74 -37.60
N LEU A 118 8.16 -28.24 -37.87
CA LEU A 118 8.79 -27.15 -37.11
C LEU A 118 7.89 -25.91 -36.94
N ASN A 119 7.24 -25.43 -38.01
CA ASN A 119 6.37 -24.26 -37.92
C ASN A 119 5.12 -24.50 -37.06
N TYR A 120 4.58 -25.73 -37.08
CA TYR A 120 3.43 -26.10 -36.25
C TYR A 120 3.85 -26.18 -34.78
N ALA A 121 5.00 -26.81 -34.50
CA ALA A 121 5.56 -26.90 -33.16
C ALA A 121 5.92 -25.53 -32.57
N GLN A 122 6.48 -24.62 -33.38
CA GLN A 122 6.77 -23.24 -32.96
C GLN A 122 5.50 -22.47 -32.61
N GLN A 123 4.46 -22.54 -33.45
CA GLN A 123 3.19 -21.88 -33.15
C GLN A 123 2.54 -22.46 -31.88
N ALA A 124 2.53 -23.79 -31.73
CA ALA A 124 1.97 -24.44 -30.55
C ALA A 124 2.71 -24.03 -29.26
N LEU A 125 4.03 -23.86 -29.33
CA LEU A 125 4.82 -23.34 -28.20
C LEU A 125 4.47 -21.88 -27.89
N ILE A 126 4.25 -21.03 -28.90
CA ILE A 126 3.81 -19.65 -28.70
C ILE A 126 2.44 -19.63 -28.00
N ASP A 127 1.50 -20.42 -28.49
CA ASP A 127 0.15 -20.50 -27.93
C ASP A 127 0.19 -20.97 -26.46
N GLU A 128 1.04 -21.95 -26.14
CA GLU A 128 1.27 -22.42 -24.76
C GLU A 128 1.87 -21.34 -23.86
N LEU A 129 2.93 -20.65 -24.33
CA LEU A 129 3.64 -19.64 -23.54
C LEU A 129 2.86 -18.33 -23.36
N THR A 130 1.90 -18.05 -24.23
CA THR A 130 1.05 -16.86 -24.15
C THR A 130 -0.29 -17.12 -23.48
N GLY A 131 -0.79 -18.36 -23.54
CA GLY A 131 -2.09 -18.77 -23.05
C GLY A 131 -2.20 -18.84 -21.52
N GLU A 132 -1.10 -19.15 -20.84
CA GLU A 132 -1.09 -19.41 -19.39
C GLU A 132 -0.09 -18.53 -18.65
N ASP A 133 -0.25 -18.48 -17.32
CA ASP A 133 0.75 -17.85 -16.47
C ASP A 133 1.95 -18.81 -16.34
N PHE A 134 3.15 -18.25 -16.47
CA PHE A 134 4.38 -19.03 -16.50
C PHE A 134 5.08 -18.94 -15.15
N GLY A 135 5.45 -20.10 -14.59
CA GLY A 135 6.23 -20.15 -13.36
C GLY A 135 7.64 -19.62 -13.57
N VAL A 136 7.94 -18.47 -12.96
CA VAL A 136 9.24 -17.79 -13.04
C VAL A 136 9.79 -17.50 -11.65
N ASN A 137 11.09 -17.20 -11.59
CA ASN A 137 11.67 -16.49 -10.45
C ASN A 137 11.78 -15.01 -10.79
N VAL A 138 11.36 -14.13 -9.89
CA VAL A 138 11.45 -12.68 -10.04
C VAL A 138 12.32 -12.16 -8.91
N ALA A 139 13.28 -11.29 -9.22
CA ALA A 139 14.08 -10.61 -8.20
C ALA A 139 14.49 -9.22 -8.68
N GLY A 140 14.58 -8.26 -7.75
CA GLY A 140 15.00 -6.90 -8.08
C GLY A 140 14.62 -5.88 -7.02
N PRO A 141 14.76 -4.57 -7.33
CA PRO A 141 14.36 -3.51 -6.43
C PRO A 141 12.84 -3.52 -6.24
N THR A 142 12.38 -3.19 -5.04
CA THR A 142 10.98 -2.82 -4.80
C THR A 142 10.76 -1.37 -5.23
N ILE A 143 9.52 -0.88 -5.08
CA ILE A 143 9.18 0.51 -5.33
C ILE A 143 9.98 1.53 -4.50
N VAL A 144 10.56 1.11 -3.37
CA VAL A 144 11.43 1.96 -2.53
C VAL A 144 12.91 1.68 -2.71
N GLY A 145 13.27 0.69 -3.52
CA GLY A 145 14.66 0.36 -3.82
C GLY A 145 15.35 1.37 -4.75
N PRO A 146 16.57 1.06 -5.19
CA PRO A 146 17.32 1.91 -6.12
C PRO A 146 16.66 2.01 -7.49
N SER A 147 16.68 3.21 -8.08
CA SER A 147 16.11 3.48 -9.40
C SER A 147 17.01 3.08 -10.58
N ASP A 148 18.30 2.84 -10.35
CA ASP A 148 19.30 2.48 -11.37
C ASP A 148 19.53 0.98 -11.52
N GLU A 149 18.83 0.17 -10.72
CA GLU A 149 18.73 -1.28 -10.87
C GLU A 149 17.39 -1.66 -11.53
N SER A 150 17.24 -2.93 -11.89
CA SER A 150 16.05 -3.41 -12.59
C SER A 150 15.55 -4.74 -12.07
N ILE A 151 14.23 -4.94 -12.13
CA ILE A 151 13.61 -6.24 -11.90
C ILE A 151 13.99 -7.21 -13.01
N ILE A 152 14.50 -8.37 -12.59
CA ILE A 152 14.85 -9.49 -13.45
C ILE A 152 13.80 -10.59 -13.29
N VAL A 153 13.25 -11.03 -14.41
CA VAL A 153 12.41 -12.22 -14.51
C VAL A 153 13.23 -13.35 -15.11
N SER A 154 13.45 -14.40 -14.33
CA SER A 154 14.22 -15.58 -14.71
C SER A 154 13.28 -16.74 -15.03
N VAL A 155 13.28 -17.14 -16.29
CA VAL A 155 12.67 -18.38 -16.78
C VAL A 155 13.70 -19.50 -16.64
N GLU A 156 13.35 -20.55 -15.90
CA GLU A 156 14.19 -21.74 -15.79
C GLU A 156 14.05 -22.65 -17.02
N GLN A 157 15.10 -23.45 -17.28
CA GLN A 157 15.03 -24.47 -18.31
C GLN A 157 13.89 -25.45 -18.02
N LYS A 158 13.03 -25.70 -19.01
CA LYS A 158 11.84 -26.54 -18.86
C LYS A 158 11.53 -27.29 -20.15
N ASP A 159 11.13 -28.54 -20.01
CA ASP A 159 10.55 -29.31 -21.10
C ASP A 159 9.05 -29.03 -21.18
N ILE A 160 8.60 -28.57 -22.34
CA ILE A 160 7.21 -28.23 -22.63
C ILE A 160 6.69 -29.21 -23.67
N VAL A 161 5.60 -29.90 -23.34
CA VAL A 161 4.91 -30.78 -24.27
C VAL A 161 3.86 -29.96 -25.00
N VAL A 162 4.02 -29.81 -26.31
CA VAL A 162 3.04 -29.11 -27.14
C VAL A 162 2.24 -30.12 -27.96
N GLU A 163 0.94 -29.88 -28.11
CA GLU A 163 0.06 -30.66 -28.98
C GLU A 163 -0.46 -29.78 -30.11
N PHE A 164 -0.39 -30.27 -31.35
CA PHE A 164 -0.84 -29.52 -32.52
C PHE A 164 -1.39 -30.42 -33.63
N ASP A 165 -2.38 -29.91 -34.35
CA ASP A 165 -3.04 -30.64 -35.44
C ASP A 165 -2.37 -30.38 -36.78
N VAL A 166 -1.94 -31.47 -37.44
CA VAL A 166 -1.31 -31.40 -38.76
C VAL A 166 -2.27 -31.94 -39.83
N PRO A 167 -2.60 -31.15 -40.87
CA PRO A 167 -3.48 -31.59 -41.95
C PRO A 167 -2.98 -32.89 -42.60
N GLY A 168 -3.80 -33.94 -42.52
CA GLY A 168 -3.50 -35.26 -43.10
C GLY A 168 -2.66 -36.20 -42.23
N LEU A 169 -2.13 -35.73 -41.11
CA LEU A 169 -1.37 -36.53 -40.13
C LEU A 169 -2.08 -36.63 -38.76
N GLY A 170 -3.04 -35.75 -38.49
CA GLY A 170 -3.76 -35.69 -37.21
C GLY A 170 -2.95 -35.00 -36.12
N THR A 171 -3.39 -35.14 -34.87
CA THR A 171 -2.74 -34.55 -33.70
C THR A 171 -1.34 -35.14 -33.49
N GLN A 172 -0.35 -34.26 -33.43
CA GLN A 172 1.02 -34.58 -33.06
C GLN A 172 1.31 -34.04 -31.66
N SER A 173 2.31 -34.63 -31.02
CA SER A 173 2.82 -34.18 -29.72
C SER A 173 4.34 -34.16 -29.78
N GLU A 174 4.94 -33.03 -29.40
CA GLU A 174 6.38 -32.83 -29.38
C GLU A 174 6.79 -32.31 -28.00
N THR A 175 7.97 -32.74 -27.54
CA THR A 175 8.60 -32.17 -26.33
C THR A 175 9.67 -31.18 -26.78
N ILE A 176 9.50 -29.92 -26.39
CA ILE A 176 10.41 -28.83 -26.71
C ILE A 176 11.06 -28.34 -25.42
N THR A 177 12.38 -28.30 -25.39
CA THR A 177 13.11 -27.76 -24.23
C THR A 177 13.32 -26.26 -24.42
N ILE A 178 12.66 -25.44 -23.61
CA ILE A 178 13.00 -24.02 -23.50
C ILE A 178 14.26 -23.89 -22.63
N GLN A 179 15.15 -22.97 -23.02
CA GLN A 179 16.39 -22.71 -22.29
C GLN A 179 16.16 -21.70 -21.17
N GLN A 180 17.06 -21.71 -20.18
CA GLN A 180 17.08 -20.66 -19.17
C GLN A 180 17.26 -19.30 -19.83
N GLN A 181 16.44 -18.32 -19.44
CA GLN A 181 16.50 -16.96 -19.97
C GLN A 181 16.15 -15.97 -18.87
N ASP A 182 16.98 -14.94 -18.74
CA ASP A 182 16.70 -13.79 -17.88
C ASP A 182 16.18 -12.63 -18.73
N PHE A 183 15.14 -11.97 -18.24
CA PHE A 183 14.54 -10.78 -18.83
C PHE A 183 14.67 -9.61 -17.87
N ASP A 184 15.40 -8.58 -18.31
CA ASP A 184 15.46 -7.29 -17.62
C ASP A 184 14.22 -6.47 -18.01
N LEU A 185 13.39 -6.10 -17.03
CA LEU A 185 12.14 -5.38 -17.28
C LEU A 185 12.32 -3.87 -17.46
N GLY A 186 13.51 -3.33 -17.21
CA GLY A 186 13.77 -1.89 -17.11
C GLY A 186 13.03 -1.20 -15.96
N VAL A 187 12.55 -1.94 -14.96
CA VAL A 187 11.77 -1.43 -13.83
C VAL A 187 12.64 -1.33 -12.59
N GLY A 188 13.01 -0.10 -12.23
CA GLY A 188 13.70 0.23 -10.97
C GLY A 188 12.74 0.73 -9.88
N GLY A 189 13.30 1.12 -8.72
CA GLY A 189 12.52 1.68 -7.63
C GLY A 189 12.02 3.10 -7.91
N LEU A 190 10.70 3.26 -8.02
CA LEU A 190 10.08 4.56 -8.33
C LEU A 190 10.34 5.66 -7.28
N LEU A 191 10.45 5.28 -6.00
CA LEU A 191 10.68 6.22 -4.90
C LEU A 191 12.17 6.43 -4.58
N ASP A 192 13.06 5.71 -5.26
CA ASP A 192 14.52 5.87 -5.22
C ASP A 192 15.10 6.02 -3.79
N GLU A 193 15.08 4.92 -3.04
CA GLU A 193 15.62 4.85 -1.66
C GLU A 193 15.01 5.89 -0.71
N ALA A 194 13.73 6.26 -0.92
CA ALA A 194 13.01 7.16 -0.03
C ALA A 194 13.03 6.62 1.41
N PRO A 195 13.42 7.42 2.42
CA PRO A 195 13.57 6.92 3.79
C PRO A 195 12.23 6.74 4.52
N LEU A 196 11.16 7.37 4.03
CA LEU A 196 9.83 7.33 4.65
C LEU A 196 8.72 7.68 3.65
N LEU A 197 7.53 7.16 3.93
CA LEU A 197 6.28 7.54 3.27
C LEU A 197 5.55 8.59 4.11
N PRO A 198 5.39 9.84 3.64
CA PRO A 198 4.61 10.84 4.34
C PRO A 198 3.11 10.72 4.05
N LEU A 199 2.28 11.05 5.03
CA LEU A 199 0.83 11.24 4.86
C LEU A 199 0.35 12.37 5.77
N ALA A 200 -0.73 13.04 5.40
CA ALA A 200 -1.38 14.00 6.28
C ALA A 200 -2.90 13.92 6.19
N ALA A 201 -3.56 14.23 7.28
CA ALA A 201 -4.99 14.04 7.44
C ALA A 201 -5.63 15.16 8.28
N PRO A 202 -6.62 15.92 7.75
CA PRO A 202 -7.50 16.70 8.61
C PRO A 202 -8.26 15.79 9.57
N GLN A 203 -8.37 16.21 10.83
CA GLN A 203 -8.98 15.44 11.90
C GLN A 203 -9.91 16.31 12.75
N LEU A 204 -11.12 15.79 13.00
CA LEU A 204 -12.10 16.39 13.88
C LEU A 204 -12.39 15.44 15.04
N SER A 205 -12.24 15.92 16.27
CA SER A 205 -12.61 15.22 17.49
C SER A 205 -13.83 15.87 18.13
N LEU A 206 -14.83 15.05 18.46
CA LEU A 206 -16.06 15.45 19.13
C LEU A 206 -16.24 14.61 20.39
N GLY A 207 -16.44 15.26 21.52
CA GLY A 207 -16.59 14.61 22.81
C GLY A 207 -16.57 15.64 23.92
N THR A 208 -16.32 15.31 25.17
CA THR A 208 -16.49 13.98 25.72
C THR A 208 -17.93 13.82 26.22
N ILE A 209 -18.67 12.86 25.67
CA ILE A 209 -20.03 12.53 26.10
C ILE A 209 -19.98 11.13 26.72
N TYR A 210 -20.36 11.00 28.00
CA TYR A 210 -20.27 9.75 28.77
C TYR A 210 -18.89 9.09 28.75
N GLY A 211 -17.81 9.86 28.85
CA GLY A 211 -16.45 9.30 28.73
C GLY A 211 -16.03 8.94 27.30
N THR A 212 -16.89 9.17 26.31
CA THR A 212 -16.66 8.82 24.91
C THR A 212 -16.27 10.04 24.06
N ARG A 213 -15.30 9.85 23.17
CA ARG A 213 -14.95 10.77 22.09
C ARG A 213 -15.08 10.04 20.76
N ALA A 214 -15.72 10.69 19.79
CA ALA A 214 -15.66 10.31 18.38
C ALA A 214 -14.57 11.13 17.69
N VAL A 215 -13.83 10.51 16.78
CA VAL A 215 -12.80 11.14 15.96
C VAL A 215 -13.13 10.84 14.50
N PHE A 216 -12.98 11.82 13.62
CA PHE A 216 -13.25 11.69 12.20
C PHE A 216 -12.05 12.22 11.42
N ARG A 217 -11.69 11.53 10.34
CA ARG A 217 -10.85 12.06 9.28
C ARG A 217 -11.65 12.06 8.00
N TYR A 218 -11.58 13.14 7.25
CA TYR A 218 -12.37 13.30 6.04
C TYR A 218 -11.62 14.15 5.03
N MET A 219 -11.48 13.61 3.84
CA MET A 219 -11.02 14.32 2.67
C MET A 219 -12.10 14.25 1.61
N PRO A 220 -12.63 15.39 1.15
CA PRO A 220 -13.56 15.39 0.03
C PRO A 220 -12.85 14.88 -1.22
N THR A 221 -13.62 14.23 -2.11
CA THR A 221 -13.14 13.76 -3.40
C THR A 221 -12.39 14.85 -4.14
N TYR A 222 -11.15 14.53 -4.53
CA TYR A 222 -10.27 15.39 -5.28
C TYR A 222 -9.84 14.66 -6.56
N PRO A 223 -10.19 15.19 -7.75
CA PRO A 223 -9.76 14.57 -9.00
C PRO A 223 -8.26 14.80 -9.19
N ILE A 224 -7.52 13.71 -9.40
CA ILE A 224 -6.12 13.71 -9.81
C ILE A 224 -6.13 13.48 -11.33
N PRO A 225 -5.49 14.38 -12.13
CA PRO A 225 -5.32 14.14 -13.57
C PRO A 225 -4.72 12.76 -13.82
N ASP A 226 -5.22 12.06 -14.83
CA ASP A 226 -4.73 10.77 -15.33
C ASP A 226 -4.83 9.56 -14.37
N VAL A 227 -5.02 9.78 -13.06
CA VAL A 227 -5.19 8.72 -12.04
C VAL A 227 -6.65 8.54 -11.58
N GLY A 228 -7.43 9.63 -11.55
CA GLY A 228 -8.83 9.62 -11.11
C GLY A 228 -9.07 10.20 -9.71
N ASP A 229 -10.20 9.85 -9.11
CA ASP A 229 -10.69 10.48 -7.88
C ASP A 229 -9.95 9.96 -6.64
N PHE A 230 -9.38 10.87 -5.86
CA PHE A 230 -8.81 10.57 -4.55
C PHE A 230 -9.77 11.00 -3.44
N ASP A 231 -10.16 10.07 -2.59
CA ASP A 231 -10.91 10.35 -1.38
C ASP A 231 -10.48 9.44 -0.24
N TYR A 232 -10.68 9.91 0.99
CA TYR A 232 -10.55 9.03 2.13
C TYR A 232 -11.44 9.49 3.29
N PHE A 233 -11.97 8.51 4.01
CA PHE A 233 -12.81 8.72 5.18
C PHE A 233 -12.44 7.74 6.28
N GLY A 234 -12.42 8.22 7.51
CA GLY A 234 -12.25 7.36 8.66
C GLY A 234 -12.94 7.90 9.89
N PHE A 235 -13.27 6.99 10.79
CA PHE A 235 -13.79 7.35 12.09
C PHE A 235 -13.20 6.48 13.18
N GLY A 236 -13.32 6.97 14.40
CA GLY A 236 -12.92 6.23 15.58
C GLY A 236 -13.70 6.63 16.80
N ILE A 237 -13.68 5.74 17.77
CA ILE A 237 -14.30 5.90 19.07
C ILE A 237 -13.29 5.58 20.16
N GLN A 238 -13.28 6.42 21.18
CA GLN A 238 -12.43 6.27 22.35
C GLN A 238 -13.33 6.35 23.58
N HIS A 239 -13.23 5.39 24.50
CA HIS A 239 -14.06 5.36 25.70
C HIS A 239 -13.23 5.22 26.98
N ASN A 240 -13.36 6.19 27.88
CA ASN A 240 -12.76 6.15 29.21
C ASN A 240 -13.76 5.56 30.22
N PRO A 241 -13.53 4.32 30.70
CA PRO A 241 -14.47 3.63 31.60
C PRO A 241 -14.61 4.30 32.97
N LYS A 242 -13.69 5.20 33.34
CA LYS A 242 -13.80 6.03 34.56
C LYS A 242 -15.05 6.90 34.61
N ALA A 243 -15.71 7.13 33.47
CA ALA A 243 -17.02 7.79 33.45
C ALA A 243 -18.09 7.00 34.24
N TRP A 244 -17.93 5.68 34.36
CA TRP A 244 -18.80 4.77 35.09
C TRP A 244 -18.16 4.28 36.39
N LEU A 245 -16.86 3.99 36.31
CA LEU A 245 -16.05 3.56 37.44
C LEU A 245 -15.63 4.79 38.23
N LYS A 246 -16.34 5.12 39.33
CA LYS A 246 -16.02 6.24 40.25
C LYS A 246 -14.73 5.99 41.07
N ILE A 247 -13.76 5.28 40.49
CA ILE A 247 -12.50 4.91 41.10
C ILE A 247 -11.43 5.92 40.65
N PRO A 248 -10.74 6.59 41.59
CA PRO A 248 -9.63 7.46 41.24
C PRO A 248 -8.46 6.62 40.72
N LEU A 249 -8.18 6.72 39.42
CA LEU A 249 -6.99 6.12 38.80
C LEU A 249 -5.85 7.15 38.71
N PRO A 250 -4.60 6.75 38.97
CA PRO A 250 -3.43 7.64 38.91
C PRO A 250 -3.05 8.07 37.48
N ILE A 251 -3.59 7.35 36.49
CA ILE A 251 -3.52 7.59 35.04
C ILE A 251 -4.92 7.44 34.46
N ASP A 252 -5.24 8.16 33.39
CA ASP A 252 -6.47 7.93 32.64
C ASP A 252 -6.20 6.87 31.57
N ILE A 253 -7.17 5.97 31.35
CA ILE A 253 -7.10 4.86 30.39
C ILE A 253 -8.35 4.92 29.50
N CYS A 254 -8.25 4.57 28.24
CA CYS A 254 -9.40 4.31 27.37
C CYS A 254 -9.20 3.09 26.48
N ALA A 255 -10.31 2.43 26.16
CA ALA A 255 -10.40 1.56 25.00
C ALA A 255 -10.59 2.41 23.75
N SER A 256 -10.05 1.97 22.62
CA SER A 256 -10.11 2.69 21.35
C SER A 256 -10.34 1.75 20.19
N TYR A 257 -11.08 2.24 19.19
CA TYR A 257 -11.30 1.59 17.90
C TYR A 257 -11.26 2.67 16.82
N PHE A 258 -10.54 2.41 15.74
CA PHE A 258 -10.36 3.29 14.59
C PHE A 258 -10.51 2.47 13.31
N THR A 259 -11.14 3.05 12.31
CA THR A 259 -11.22 2.45 10.97
C THR A 259 -11.23 3.56 9.92
N GLN A 260 -10.62 3.31 8.78
CA GLN A 260 -10.65 4.21 7.64
C GLN A 260 -10.49 3.47 6.33
N SER A 261 -10.96 4.11 5.27
CA SER A 261 -10.84 3.69 3.89
C SER A 261 -10.33 4.85 3.05
N MET A 262 -9.47 4.54 2.09
CA MET A 262 -9.00 5.44 1.05
C MET A 262 -9.26 4.79 -0.30
N ASN A 263 -9.69 5.59 -1.27
CA ASN A 263 -9.76 5.22 -2.67
C ASN A 263 -8.87 6.16 -3.49
N LEU A 264 -8.21 5.58 -4.49
CA LEU A 264 -7.49 6.30 -5.54
C LEU A 264 -7.93 5.71 -6.88
N GLY A 265 -8.82 6.44 -7.56
CA GLY A 265 -9.49 5.99 -8.77
C GLY A 265 -10.20 4.64 -8.57
N ASP A 266 -10.25 3.84 -9.63
CA ASP A 266 -10.72 2.45 -9.58
C ASP A 266 -9.59 1.44 -9.31
N TYR A 267 -8.35 1.94 -9.24
CA TYR A 267 -7.10 1.19 -9.23
C TYR A 267 -6.68 0.73 -7.84
N VAL A 268 -6.80 1.60 -6.82
CA VAL A 268 -6.30 1.30 -5.47
C VAL A 268 -7.37 1.57 -4.42
N THR A 269 -7.65 0.55 -3.61
CA THR A 269 -8.49 0.67 -2.41
C THR A 269 -7.69 0.24 -1.20
N ALA A 270 -7.54 1.13 -0.21
CA ALA A 270 -6.82 0.86 1.02
C ALA A 270 -7.76 0.92 2.23
N ASN A 271 -7.69 -0.09 3.09
CA ASN A 271 -8.46 -0.16 4.33
C ASN A 271 -7.52 -0.34 5.51
N ALA A 272 -7.82 0.32 6.63
CA ALA A 272 -7.05 0.16 7.86
C ALA A 272 -7.95 0.19 9.09
N THR A 273 -7.68 -0.68 10.04
CA THR A 273 -8.39 -0.77 11.31
C THR A 273 -7.39 -0.94 12.45
N ALA A 274 -7.64 -0.26 13.57
CA ALA A 274 -6.85 -0.42 14.79
C ALA A 274 -7.73 -0.37 16.03
N PHE A 275 -7.49 -1.27 16.99
CA PHE A 275 -8.17 -1.27 18.27
C PHE A 275 -7.22 -1.64 19.41
N GLY A 276 -7.51 -1.14 20.61
CA GLY A 276 -6.64 -1.42 21.75
C GLY A 276 -6.87 -0.49 22.93
N LEU A 277 -5.83 -0.35 23.73
CA LEU A 277 -5.85 0.43 24.96
C LEU A 277 -4.86 1.58 24.88
N ASN A 278 -5.29 2.75 25.32
CA ASN A 278 -4.47 3.92 25.42
C ASN A 278 -4.52 4.49 26.83
N ALA A 279 -3.42 5.10 27.27
CA ALA A 279 -3.29 5.71 28.57
C ALA A 279 -2.64 7.09 28.46
N SER A 280 -3.01 8.01 29.33
CA SER A 280 -2.38 9.32 29.39
C SER A 280 -2.48 9.94 30.78
N LYS A 281 -1.62 10.91 31.05
CA LYS A 281 -1.69 11.72 32.28
C LYS A 281 -1.45 13.17 31.96
N THR A 282 -2.47 14.01 32.14
CA THR A 282 -2.31 15.45 31.97
C THR A 282 -1.69 16.07 33.23
N LEU A 283 -0.57 16.75 33.05
CA LEU A 283 0.16 17.51 34.07
C LEU A 283 0.06 19.01 33.74
N GLY A 284 -0.33 19.81 34.72
CA GLY A 284 -0.51 21.26 34.56
C GLY A 284 -1.97 21.69 34.66
N PHE A 285 -2.27 22.88 34.16
CA PHE A 285 -3.58 23.52 34.28
C PHE A 285 -4.21 23.77 32.90
N LYS A 286 -5.47 24.20 32.87
CA LYS A 286 -6.33 24.19 31.68
C LYS A 286 -5.72 24.80 30.41
N PHE A 287 -4.90 25.85 30.55
CA PHE A 287 -4.31 26.61 29.43
C PHE A 287 -2.82 26.33 29.20
N LEU A 288 -2.15 25.60 30.09
CA LEU A 288 -0.78 25.14 29.89
C LEU A 288 -0.63 23.78 30.55
N SER A 289 -0.56 22.74 29.73
CA SER A 289 -0.40 21.37 30.23
C SER A 289 0.39 20.51 29.28
N ILE A 290 1.13 19.55 29.83
CA ILE A 290 1.80 18.49 29.09
C ILE A 290 1.06 17.20 29.40
N THR A 291 0.76 16.40 28.38
CA THR A 291 0.07 15.13 28.51
C THR A 291 0.91 14.05 27.83
N PRO A 292 1.87 13.43 28.54
CA PRO A 292 2.46 12.18 28.08
C PRO A 292 1.36 11.13 27.91
N TYR A 293 1.52 10.31 26.87
CA TYR A 293 0.59 9.26 26.54
C TYR A 293 1.30 8.04 25.93
N ALA A 294 0.66 6.89 26.08
CA ALA A 294 1.11 5.64 25.51
C ALA A 294 -0.09 4.81 25.07
N GLY A 295 0.12 3.90 24.12
CA GLY A 295 -0.94 3.04 23.60
C GLY A 295 -0.40 1.72 23.11
N TYR A 296 -1.17 0.66 23.28
CA TYR A 296 -0.92 -0.62 22.62
C TYR A 296 -2.16 -0.98 21.80
N MET A 297 -1.96 -1.12 20.49
CA MET A 297 -3.02 -1.32 19.51
C MET A 297 -2.74 -2.58 18.70
N PHE A 298 -3.76 -3.40 18.51
CA PHE A 298 -3.81 -4.38 17.43
C PHE A 298 -4.29 -3.65 16.18
N GLU A 299 -3.68 -3.95 15.04
CA GLU A 299 -3.96 -3.25 13.80
C GLU A 299 -3.96 -4.20 12.61
N SER A 300 -4.70 -3.81 11.59
CA SER A 300 -4.71 -4.43 10.28
C SER A 300 -4.77 -3.36 9.21
N SER A 301 -4.19 -3.66 8.07
CA SER A 301 -4.33 -2.87 6.85
C SER A 301 -4.27 -3.78 5.64
N ASN A 302 -4.95 -3.36 4.58
CA ASN A 302 -5.19 -4.16 3.40
C ASN A 302 -5.26 -3.20 2.20
N MET A 303 -4.61 -3.54 1.09
CA MET A 303 -4.62 -2.74 -0.13
C MET A 303 -4.89 -3.62 -1.34
N VAL A 304 -5.96 -3.29 -2.06
CA VAL A 304 -6.36 -3.95 -3.29
C VAL A 304 -5.88 -3.11 -4.47
N PHE A 305 -5.14 -3.75 -5.38
CA PHE A 305 -4.69 -3.16 -6.63
C PHE A 305 -5.47 -3.76 -7.80
N LYS A 306 -5.79 -2.92 -8.78
CA LYS A 306 -6.45 -3.30 -10.04
C LYS A 306 -5.82 -2.51 -11.18
N TYR A 307 -5.35 -3.21 -12.21
CA TYR A 307 -4.81 -2.59 -13.42
C TYR A 307 -4.94 -3.56 -14.61
N SER A 308 -4.70 -3.04 -15.79
CA SER A 308 -4.75 -3.79 -17.05
C SER A 308 -3.32 -4.04 -17.53
N TYR A 309 -2.92 -5.30 -17.63
CA TYR A 309 -1.64 -5.68 -18.20
C TYR A 309 -1.80 -5.92 -19.70
N GLU A 310 -0.97 -5.25 -20.51
CA GLU A 310 -0.99 -5.36 -21.97
C GLU A 310 0.24 -6.15 -22.47
N PRO A 311 0.13 -7.48 -22.66
CA PRO A 311 1.27 -8.33 -23.06
C PRO A 311 1.84 -8.04 -24.46
N GLY A 312 1.24 -7.12 -25.21
CA GLY A 312 1.74 -6.67 -26.50
C GLY A 312 1.42 -7.63 -27.65
N VAL A 313 2.37 -7.79 -28.57
CA VAL A 313 2.19 -8.52 -29.83
C VAL A 313 3.23 -9.63 -29.95
N VAL A 314 2.82 -10.81 -30.42
CA VAL A 314 3.70 -11.93 -30.80
C VAL A 314 3.41 -12.33 -32.24
N GLN A 315 4.43 -12.38 -33.10
CA GLN A 315 4.30 -12.69 -34.54
C GLN A 315 3.18 -11.93 -35.27
N GLY A 316 2.93 -10.67 -34.89
CA GLY A 316 1.87 -9.84 -35.46
C GLY A 316 0.45 -10.12 -34.94
N GLN A 317 0.29 -11.04 -33.99
CA GLN A 317 -0.95 -11.26 -33.24
C GLN A 317 -0.94 -10.44 -31.94
N GLN A 318 -1.94 -9.57 -31.78
CA GLN A 318 -2.15 -8.84 -30.54
C GLN A 318 -2.64 -9.81 -29.46
N LEU A 319 -1.94 -9.83 -28.32
CA LEU A 319 -2.34 -10.60 -27.16
C LEU A 319 -3.42 -9.86 -26.38
N ASP A 320 -4.33 -10.63 -25.76
CA ASP A 320 -5.45 -10.10 -25.00
C ASP A 320 -4.96 -9.38 -23.73
N THR A 321 -5.55 -8.22 -23.44
CA THR A 321 -5.33 -7.49 -22.19
C THR A 321 -5.77 -8.34 -20.99
N VAL A 322 -4.92 -8.44 -19.98
CA VAL A 322 -5.19 -9.20 -18.76
C VAL A 322 -5.54 -8.24 -17.62
N ASN A 323 -6.72 -8.39 -17.03
CA ASN A 323 -7.08 -7.60 -15.84
C ASN A 323 -6.44 -8.24 -14.60
N ILE A 324 -5.48 -7.56 -14.00
CA ILE A 324 -4.82 -8.02 -12.79
C ILE A 324 -5.50 -7.41 -11.57
N LYS A 325 -5.79 -8.28 -10.60
CA LYS A 325 -6.30 -7.88 -9.30
C LYS A 325 -5.64 -8.72 -8.22
N PHE A 326 -4.96 -8.05 -7.29
CA PHE A 326 -4.41 -8.69 -6.12
C PHE A 326 -4.68 -7.86 -4.86
N ASP A 327 -4.47 -8.50 -3.71
CA ASP A 327 -4.70 -7.93 -2.40
C ASP A 327 -3.51 -8.22 -1.49
N ILE A 328 -2.93 -7.15 -0.92
CA ILE A 328 -1.78 -7.23 -0.03
C ILE A 328 -2.18 -6.76 1.36
N ASP A 329 -1.93 -7.63 2.33
CA ASP A 329 -2.03 -7.29 3.74
C ASP A 329 -0.78 -6.58 4.25
N GLY A 330 -0.98 -5.49 4.99
CA GLY A 330 0.11 -4.80 5.66
C GLY A 330 0.80 -5.68 6.70
N LYS A 331 2.13 -5.56 6.77
CA LYS A 331 3.02 -6.28 7.68
C LYS A 331 2.81 -5.90 9.16
N ASN A 332 2.30 -4.71 9.44
CA ASN A 332 1.98 -4.24 10.79
C ASN A 332 0.72 -4.93 11.36
N LYS A 333 0.88 -5.69 12.45
CA LYS A 333 -0.23 -6.38 13.15
C LYS A 333 -0.52 -5.81 14.55
N SER A 334 0.44 -5.09 15.12
CA SER A 334 0.29 -4.38 16.39
C SER A 334 1.31 -3.27 16.50
N ARG A 335 1.00 -2.24 17.29
CA ARG A 335 1.92 -1.15 17.59
C ARG A 335 1.93 -0.75 19.05
N LEU A 336 3.09 -0.30 19.51
CA LEU A 336 3.27 0.48 20.73
C LEU A 336 3.46 1.96 20.36
N THR A 337 2.57 2.82 20.84
CA THR A 337 2.66 4.27 20.64
C THR A 337 3.21 4.92 21.90
N LEU A 338 4.18 5.83 21.77
CA LEU A 338 4.69 6.67 22.86
C LEU A 338 4.70 8.13 22.39
N GLY A 339 4.08 9.02 23.15
CA GLY A 339 3.98 10.41 22.73
C GLY A 339 3.67 11.39 23.84
N THR A 340 3.52 12.64 23.44
CA THR A 340 3.14 13.72 24.34
C THR A 340 2.32 14.79 23.62
N THR A 341 1.39 15.39 24.34
CA THR A 341 0.62 16.54 23.89
C THR A 341 0.92 17.76 24.75
N LEU A 342 1.39 18.85 24.13
CA LEU A 342 1.48 20.17 24.72
C LEU A 342 0.19 20.96 24.40
N ARG A 343 -0.50 21.42 25.43
CA ARG A 343 -1.63 22.36 25.31
C ARG A 343 -1.18 23.77 25.63
N LEU A 344 -1.41 24.70 24.71
CA LEU A 344 -1.18 26.14 24.84
C LEU A 344 -2.50 26.89 24.58
N GLY A 345 -3.27 27.14 25.63
CA GLY A 345 -4.60 27.75 25.55
C GLY A 345 -5.59 26.86 24.80
N VAL A 346 -5.89 27.26 23.56
CA VAL A 346 -6.75 26.54 22.62
C VAL A 346 -5.97 25.66 21.64
N PHE A 347 -4.65 25.77 21.61
CA PHE A 347 -3.81 24.98 20.72
C PHE A 347 -3.38 23.69 21.42
N ASN A 348 -3.45 22.58 20.70
CA ASN A 348 -2.85 21.30 21.07
C ASN A 348 -1.82 20.94 20.02
N ILE A 349 -0.58 20.72 20.46
CA ILE A 349 0.52 20.22 19.64
C ILE A 349 0.87 18.84 20.18
N ASN A 350 0.86 17.82 19.34
CA ASN A 350 1.21 16.47 19.75
C ASN A 350 2.26 15.88 18.83
N ALA A 351 3.04 14.97 19.39
CA ALA A 351 3.98 14.15 18.64
C ALA A 351 4.07 12.77 19.30
N ASP A 352 4.12 11.73 18.48
CA ASP A 352 4.36 10.36 18.92
C ASP A 352 5.24 9.58 17.97
N TYR A 353 5.83 8.54 18.53
CA TYR A 353 6.53 7.49 17.83
C TYR A 353 5.76 6.18 18.00
N ASN A 354 5.59 5.45 16.90
CA ASN A 354 4.87 4.19 16.81
C ASN A 354 5.87 3.10 16.47
N ILE A 355 6.00 2.14 17.38
CA ILE A 355 6.90 1.00 17.26
C ILE A 355 6.07 -0.17 16.76
N GLY A 356 6.40 -0.65 15.56
CA GLY A 356 5.75 -1.77 14.88
C GLY A 356 6.75 -2.52 14.02
N LYS A 357 6.27 -3.29 13.03
CA LYS A 357 7.17 -3.85 12.01
C LYS A 357 7.71 -2.73 11.11
N TYR A 358 6.83 -1.79 10.75
CA TYR A 358 7.14 -0.48 10.23
C TYR A 358 6.99 0.52 11.36
N ASN A 359 8.09 1.19 11.68
CA ASN A 359 8.06 2.29 12.63
C ASN A 359 7.48 3.52 11.94
N SER A 360 6.75 4.35 12.69
CA SER A 360 6.25 5.62 12.17
C SER A 360 6.28 6.71 13.21
N PHE A 361 6.40 7.96 12.78
CA PHE A 361 6.20 9.13 13.63
C PHE A 361 4.91 9.83 13.24
N THR A 362 4.26 10.47 14.20
CA THR A 362 3.17 11.39 13.91
C THR A 362 3.34 12.70 14.65
N ALA A 363 2.83 13.77 14.03
CA ALA A 363 2.81 15.10 14.60
C ALA A 363 1.47 15.77 14.28
N GLY A 364 0.77 16.25 15.31
CA GLY A 364 -0.53 16.87 15.18
C GLY A 364 -0.56 18.31 15.67
N PHE A 365 -1.29 19.16 14.96
CA PHE A 365 -1.67 20.49 15.41
C PHE A 365 -3.18 20.63 15.37
N ALA A 366 -3.79 20.95 16.50
CA ALA A 366 -5.24 21.14 16.61
C ALA A 366 -5.61 22.39 17.39
N ILE A 367 -6.76 22.97 17.05
CA ILE A 367 -7.42 24.03 17.80
C ILE A 367 -8.66 23.43 18.45
N GLY A 368 -8.82 23.61 19.75
CA GLY A 368 -9.97 23.08 20.46
C GLY A 368 -10.16 23.61 21.87
N ILE A 369 -11.32 23.27 22.44
CA ILE A 369 -11.74 23.71 23.79
C ILE A 369 -11.79 22.56 24.79
#